data_AF-A0A0J1H065-F1
#
_entry.id   AF-A0A0J1H065-F1
#
_cell.length_a   1.000
_cell.length_b   1.000
_cell.length_c   1.000
_cell.angle_alpha   90.00
_cell.angle_beta   90.00
_cell.angle_gamma   90.00
#
_symmetry.space_group_name_H-M   'P 1'
#
loop_
_entity.id
_entity.type
_entity.pdbx_description
1 polymer ?
#
loop_
_entity_poly.entity_id
_entity_poly.type
_entity_poly.pdbx_seq_one_letter_code
_entity_poly.pdbx_strand_id
1 'polypeptide(L)'
;MTLRTLLGAIGILLATSSYAQPAEPLVDNIYKVQDLYGGFLQNKQLGATINLCQKEDATQCYFITLNHSSFLDLLSGFSIQNRRDNNPNLVATAQLRSMRFKLSKEQDSGLILSVVEQNDDYMKVKILIQLATPKTKPDEVTTFVRLPTSTFTIYQEDIHKLKSLLGVSLDGKEQKFSELNDCELANQIYSQTAPLMAEAMRFMTPTASQTEYYAWREKSFMPRYQALRELYDPIHYHQNRQASKIVHDDYLIALGGMVHGMANLVRYDITSVKLVDSINQINSAEFDSAYLCDRERLKKITAINLDGI
;
A
#
# COMPACT_ATOMS: atom_id res chain seq x y z
N MET A 1 33.46 1.56 50.06
CA MET A 1 33.58 2.39 48.84
C MET A 1 34.97 2.19 48.28
N THR A 2 35.09 1.44 47.18
CA THR A 2 36.37 0.90 46.70
C THR A 2 36.43 0.97 45.18
N LEU A 3 37.30 1.86 44.68
CA LEU A 3 38.22 1.76 43.53
C LEU A 3 37.80 1.09 42.19
N ARG A 4 36.51 0.83 41.94
CA ARG A 4 36.00 0.26 40.67
C ARG A 4 35.17 1.22 39.82
N THR A 5 34.92 2.43 40.30
CA THR A 5 34.10 3.45 39.61
C THR A 5 34.89 4.50 38.84
N LEU A 6 36.22 4.33 38.68
CA LEU A 6 37.09 5.36 38.09
C LEU A 6 37.98 4.91 36.92
N LEU A 7 37.78 3.70 36.37
CA LEU A 7 38.60 3.13 35.28
C LEU A 7 37.81 2.82 33.99
N GLY A 8 36.63 3.41 33.80
CA GLY A 8 35.87 3.34 32.54
C GLY A 8 36.01 4.59 31.65
N ALA A 9 36.87 5.52 32.05
CA ALA A 9 37.21 6.71 31.29
C ALA A 9 38.70 6.65 30.96
N ILE A 10 39.01 6.79 29.67
CA ILE A 10 40.34 6.91 29.05
C ILE A 10 40.95 5.57 28.58
N GLY A 11 40.92 5.40 27.25
CA GLY A 11 41.45 4.27 26.50
C GLY A 11 40.33 3.66 25.64
N ILE A 12 39.93 4.25 24.52
CA ILE A 12 40.68 4.24 23.26
C ILE A 12 40.36 5.52 22.48
N LEU A 13 41.31 6.45 22.47
CA LEU A 13 41.52 7.40 21.38
C LEU A 13 42.65 6.80 20.53
N LEU A 14 42.47 6.83 19.20
CA LEU A 14 43.39 6.36 18.15
C LEU A 14 43.11 4.95 17.59
N ALA A 15 42.02 4.88 16.81
CA ALA A 15 42.08 4.33 15.45
C ALA A 15 41.14 5.17 14.57
N THR A 16 41.48 6.44 14.36
CA THR A 16 40.91 7.25 13.28
C THR A 16 41.51 6.78 11.96
N SER A 17 40.98 5.69 11.44
CA SER A 17 40.84 5.50 10.00
C SER A 17 39.35 5.39 9.73
N SER A 18 38.72 6.57 9.66
CA SER A 18 37.43 6.73 9.00
C SER A 18 37.63 6.35 7.53
N TYR A 19 37.60 5.05 7.25
CA TYR A 19 37.11 4.62 5.96
C TYR A 19 35.64 5.02 5.96
N ALA A 20 35.35 6.15 5.32
CA ALA A 20 34.12 6.31 4.58
C ALA A 20 34.11 5.18 3.53
N GLN A 21 33.84 3.95 3.98
CA GLN A 21 33.42 2.93 3.05
C GLN A 21 32.10 3.47 2.51
N PRO A 22 31.96 3.63 1.18
CA PRO A 22 30.64 3.76 0.62
C PRO A 22 29.81 2.63 1.20
N ALA A 23 28.60 2.94 1.68
CA ALA A 23 27.62 1.94 2.05
C ALA A 23 27.23 1.21 0.76
N GLU A 24 28.12 0.34 0.29
CA GLU A 24 27.80 -0.63 -0.74
C GLU A 24 26.80 -1.59 -0.11
N PRO A 25 25.65 -1.81 -0.76
CA PRO A 25 24.74 -2.81 -0.29
C PRO A 25 25.42 -4.18 -0.33
N LEU A 26 25.48 -4.85 0.82
CA LEU A 26 25.74 -6.28 0.88
C LEU A 26 24.60 -6.98 0.11
N VAL A 27 25.01 -7.62 -0.99
CA VAL A 27 24.17 -8.44 -1.86
C VAL A 27 23.72 -9.65 -1.03
N ASP A 28 22.41 -9.89 -0.96
CA ASP A 28 21.73 -10.96 -0.18
C ASP A 28 21.34 -10.69 1.29
N ASN A 29 21.08 -9.44 1.66
CA ASN A 29 20.46 -9.16 2.96
C ASN A 29 18.97 -9.55 2.97
N ILE A 30 18.65 -10.71 3.54
CA ILE A 30 17.27 -11.10 3.88
C ILE A 30 16.82 -10.26 5.08
N TYR A 31 15.88 -9.36 4.85
CA TYR A 31 15.20 -8.62 5.91
C TYR A 31 13.94 -9.36 6.34
N LYS A 32 13.66 -9.34 7.65
CA LYS A 32 12.43 -9.90 8.22
C LYS A 32 11.69 -8.83 9.01
N VAL A 33 10.38 -8.94 9.03
CA VAL A 33 9.56 -8.23 10.00
C VAL A 33 9.96 -8.73 11.39
N GLN A 34 10.51 -7.85 12.21
CA GLN A 34 10.89 -8.18 13.59
C GLN A 34 9.76 -7.86 14.56
N ASP A 35 9.10 -6.72 14.35
CA ASP A 35 7.99 -6.28 15.20
C ASP A 35 7.08 -5.29 14.44
N LEU A 36 5.90 -5.09 14.99
CA LEU A 36 4.86 -4.20 14.50
C LEU A 36 4.36 -3.33 15.66
N TYR A 37 4.47 -2.02 15.48
CA TYR A 37 3.97 -1.01 16.43
C TYR A 37 2.79 -0.28 15.81
N GLY A 38 1.80 0.18 16.58
CA GLY A 38 0.68 0.91 16.00
C GLY A 38 -0.29 1.50 17.01
N GLY A 39 -1.47 1.90 16.54
CA GLY A 39 -2.50 2.53 17.37
C GLY A 39 -2.30 4.02 17.62
N PHE A 40 -1.44 4.68 16.83
CA PHE A 40 -1.23 6.14 16.90
C PHE A 40 -1.84 6.85 15.69
N LEU A 41 -1.95 8.17 15.75
CA LEU A 41 -2.44 8.97 14.62
C LEU A 41 -1.30 9.42 13.71
N GLN A 42 -1.41 9.11 12.42
CA GLN A 42 -0.57 9.63 11.35
C GLN A 42 -1.45 10.26 10.27
N ASN A 43 -1.24 11.56 10.06
CA ASN A 43 -2.04 12.37 9.13
C ASN A 43 -3.56 12.18 9.33
N LYS A 44 -4.01 12.27 10.60
CA LYS A 44 -5.41 12.13 11.03
C LYS A 44 -6.03 10.74 10.82
N GLN A 45 -5.22 9.71 10.56
CA GLN A 45 -5.67 8.32 10.45
C GLN A 45 -4.86 7.41 11.39
N LEU A 46 -5.38 6.23 11.70
CA LEU A 46 -4.60 5.23 12.45
C LEU A 46 -3.35 4.84 11.66
N GLY A 47 -2.22 4.77 12.35
CA GLY A 47 -0.90 4.47 11.82
C GLY A 47 -0.27 3.27 12.51
N ALA A 48 0.55 2.54 11.74
CA ALA A 48 1.36 1.43 12.21
C ALA A 48 2.74 1.46 11.55
N THR A 49 3.74 1.01 12.30
CA THR A 49 5.14 0.93 11.90
C THR A 49 5.56 -0.54 11.80
N ILE A 50 6.06 -0.92 10.64
CA ILE A 50 6.75 -2.19 10.39
C ILE A 50 8.22 -1.99 10.74
N ASN A 51 8.72 -2.74 11.73
CA ASN A 51 10.14 -2.79 12.05
C ASN A 51 10.80 -3.91 11.25
N LEU A 52 11.56 -3.53 10.24
CA LEU A 52 12.19 -4.40 9.26
C LEU A 52 13.69 -4.46 9.54
N CYS A 53 14.19 -5.60 10.02
CA CYS A 53 15.59 -5.75 10.41
C CYS A 53 16.30 -6.84 9.63
N GLN A 54 17.60 -6.66 9.43
CA GLN A 54 18.45 -7.68 8.80
C GLN A 54 18.48 -8.93 9.68
N LYS A 55 18.34 -10.12 9.07
CA LYS A 55 18.24 -11.39 9.82
C LYS A 55 19.46 -11.67 10.71
N GLU A 56 20.65 -11.26 10.28
CA GLU A 56 21.93 -11.54 10.95
C GLU A 56 22.46 -10.37 11.79
N ASP A 57 21.90 -9.16 11.63
CA ASP A 57 22.34 -7.95 12.32
C ASP A 57 21.12 -7.12 12.77
N ALA A 58 20.75 -7.29 14.04
CA ALA A 58 19.64 -6.55 14.65
C ALA A 58 19.93 -5.04 14.82
N THR A 59 21.15 -4.58 14.50
CA THR A 59 21.47 -3.14 14.49
C THR A 59 21.13 -2.46 13.17
N GLN A 60 20.76 -3.24 12.13
CA GLN A 60 20.33 -2.74 10.83
C GLN A 60 18.82 -2.86 10.65
N CYS A 61 18.11 -1.85 11.16
CA CYS A 61 16.66 -1.79 11.13
C CYS A 61 16.13 -0.55 10.39
N TYR A 62 15.10 -0.79 9.59
CA TYR A 62 14.28 0.20 8.92
C TYR A 62 12.89 0.20 9.54
N PHE A 63 12.38 1.39 9.81
CA PHE A 63 11.04 1.61 10.36
C PHE A 63 10.19 2.22 9.27
N ILE A 64 9.20 1.47 8.81
CA ILE A 64 8.30 1.86 7.74
C ILE A 64 6.94 2.11 8.36
N THR A 65 6.51 3.37 8.35
CA THR A 65 5.22 3.76 8.92
C THR A 65 4.21 4.03 7.83
N LEU A 66 3.07 3.38 7.92
CA LEU A 66 1.95 3.50 7.01
C LEU A 66 0.69 3.76 7.82
N ASN A 67 -0.21 4.58 7.28
CA ASN A 67 -1.54 4.75 7.85
C ASN A 67 -2.57 3.85 7.17
N HIS A 68 -3.79 3.88 7.70
CA HIS A 68 -4.92 3.11 7.21
C HIS A 68 -5.06 3.16 5.68
N SER A 69 -5.06 4.35 5.07
CA SER A 69 -5.25 4.47 3.62
C SER A 69 -4.08 3.87 2.84
N SER A 70 -2.84 4.15 3.23
CA SER A 70 -1.66 3.60 2.57
C SER A 70 -1.54 2.09 2.73
N PHE A 71 -1.97 1.54 3.87
CA PHE A 71 -2.00 0.09 4.04
C PHE A 71 -3.06 -0.58 3.17
N LEU A 72 -4.27 -0.01 3.09
CA LEU A 72 -5.27 -0.49 2.15
C LEU A 72 -4.73 -0.46 0.73
N ASP A 73 -4.14 0.66 0.28
CA ASP A 73 -3.50 0.78 -1.04
C ASP A 73 -2.51 -0.36 -1.29
N LEU A 74 -1.63 -0.63 -0.32
CA LEU A 74 -0.68 -1.74 -0.43
C LEU A 74 -1.39 -3.10 -0.51
N LEU A 75 -2.39 -3.36 0.35
CA LEU A 75 -3.16 -4.62 0.37
C LEU A 75 -3.90 -4.89 -0.94
N SER A 76 -4.33 -3.84 -1.64
CA SER A 76 -4.97 -3.96 -2.97
C SER A 76 -3.97 -4.00 -4.12
N GLY A 77 -2.68 -4.19 -3.84
CA GLY A 77 -1.64 -4.32 -4.85
C GLY A 77 -1.14 -3.00 -5.44
N PHE A 78 -1.56 -1.83 -4.95
CA PHE A 78 -1.01 -0.57 -5.42
C PHE A 78 0.43 -0.40 -4.96
N SER A 79 1.27 0.07 -5.88
CA SER A 79 2.56 0.60 -5.48
C SER A 79 2.36 1.95 -4.79
N ILE A 80 2.70 2.00 -3.50
CA ILE A 80 2.72 3.24 -2.73
C ILE A 80 4.15 3.79 -2.67
N GLN A 81 4.26 5.11 -2.76
CA GLN A 81 5.56 5.78 -2.70
C GLN A 81 5.48 7.09 -1.91
N ASN A 82 6.60 7.44 -1.29
CA ASN A 82 6.86 8.76 -0.75
C ASN A 82 8.22 9.21 -1.28
N ARG A 83 8.24 10.22 -2.15
CA ARG A 83 9.47 10.80 -2.69
C ARG A 83 9.63 12.20 -2.15
N ARG A 84 10.80 12.49 -1.61
CA ARG A 84 11.11 13.79 -0.99
C ARG A 84 10.08 14.21 0.08
N ASP A 85 9.64 13.25 0.90
CA ASP A 85 8.68 13.47 1.98
C ASP A 85 7.39 14.20 1.53
N ASN A 86 6.88 13.82 0.36
CA ASN A 86 5.66 14.37 -0.26
C ASN A 86 4.38 13.59 0.06
N ASN A 87 4.50 12.40 0.67
CA ASN A 87 3.36 11.58 1.05
C ASN A 87 3.38 11.33 2.57
N PRO A 88 2.66 12.13 3.38
CA PRO A 88 2.68 12.01 4.84
C PRO A 88 2.00 10.73 5.35
N ASN A 89 1.32 9.97 4.48
CA ASN A 89 0.67 8.71 4.85
C ASN A 89 1.64 7.52 4.87
N LEU A 90 2.84 7.70 4.30
CA LEU A 90 3.88 6.68 4.18
C LEU A 90 5.23 7.29 4.53
N VAL A 91 5.78 6.98 5.70
CA VAL A 91 7.04 7.54 6.21
C VAL A 91 8.04 6.42 6.44
N ALA A 92 9.32 6.73 6.31
CA ALA A 92 10.37 5.78 6.58
C ALA A 92 11.53 6.41 7.33
N THR A 93 12.07 5.68 8.30
CA THR A 93 13.26 6.07 9.06
C THR A 93 14.18 4.86 9.25
N ALA A 94 15.44 5.11 9.58
CA ALA A 94 16.38 4.08 10.00
C ALA A 94 17.26 4.62 11.12
N GLN A 95 17.68 3.74 12.03
CA GLN A 95 18.64 4.06 13.08
C GLN A 95 19.83 3.10 12.92
N LEU A 96 20.92 3.58 12.33
CA LEU A 96 22.08 2.77 11.96
C LEU A 96 23.34 3.38 12.53
N ARG A 97 24.15 2.57 13.24
CA ARG A 97 25.44 3.01 13.83
C ARG A 97 25.31 4.33 14.62
N SER A 98 24.26 4.44 15.44
CA SER A 98 23.92 5.63 16.24
C SER A 98 23.53 6.88 15.43
N MET A 99 23.36 6.77 14.11
CA MET A 99 22.86 7.85 13.25
C MET A 99 21.40 7.58 12.85
N ARG A 100 20.60 8.65 12.85
CA ARG A 100 19.20 8.61 12.40
C ARG A 100 19.13 9.05 10.94
N PHE A 101 18.39 8.31 10.14
CA PHE A 101 18.08 8.62 8.75
C PHE A 101 16.58 8.75 8.55
N LYS A 102 16.14 9.66 7.68
CA LYS A 102 14.73 9.88 7.36
C LYS A 102 14.54 10.33 5.91
N LEU A 103 13.29 10.36 5.46
CA LEU A 103 12.93 11.04 4.21
C LEU A 103 13.18 12.56 4.35
N SER A 104 13.69 13.17 3.28
CA SER A 104 14.10 14.57 3.22
C SER A 104 13.40 15.28 2.07
N LYS A 105 12.86 16.47 2.34
CA LYS A 105 12.21 17.31 1.32
C LYS A 105 13.18 17.94 0.32
N GLU A 106 14.41 18.19 0.76
CA GLU A 106 15.41 18.92 -0.02
C GLU A 106 16.32 18.01 -0.84
N GLN A 107 16.45 16.75 -0.41
CA GLN A 107 17.40 15.80 -0.96
C GLN A 107 16.66 14.70 -1.71
N ASP A 108 17.33 14.05 -2.66
CA ASP A 108 16.75 12.92 -3.37
C ASP A 108 16.65 11.72 -2.43
N SER A 109 15.48 11.57 -1.80
CA SER A 109 15.16 10.49 -0.87
C SER A 109 13.80 9.92 -1.23
N GLY A 110 13.59 8.64 -0.95
CA GLY A 110 12.34 8.01 -1.32
C GLY A 110 12.11 6.66 -0.66
N LEU A 111 10.85 6.31 -0.54
CA LEU A 111 10.36 4.98 -0.19
C LEU A 111 9.38 4.56 -1.28
N ILE A 112 9.49 3.32 -1.75
CA ILE A 112 8.53 2.66 -2.62
C ILE A 112 8.25 1.27 -2.03
N LEU A 113 6.97 0.96 -1.89
CA LEU A 113 6.49 -0.38 -1.54
C LEU A 113 5.59 -0.88 -2.67
N SER A 114 5.72 -2.15 -3.01
CA SER A 114 4.89 -2.82 -4.01
C SER A 114 4.68 -4.26 -3.61
N VAL A 115 3.45 -4.76 -3.64
CA VAL A 115 3.19 -6.20 -3.49
C VAL A 115 3.68 -6.93 -4.73
N VAL A 116 4.42 -8.02 -4.54
CA VAL A 116 4.89 -8.88 -5.64
C VAL A 116 4.17 -10.23 -5.65
N GLU A 117 3.68 -10.67 -4.50
CA GLU A 117 2.95 -11.92 -4.34
C GLU A 117 2.09 -11.81 -3.07
N GLN A 118 0.87 -12.35 -3.13
CA GLN A 118 -0.09 -12.30 -2.04
C GLN A 118 -1.01 -13.51 -2.11
N ASN A 119 -1.22 -14.16 -0.98
CA ASN A 119 -2.19 -15.23 -0.77
C ASN A 119 -2.65 -15.21 0.69
N ASP A 120 -3.48 -16.18 1.06
CA ASP A 120 -4.09 -16.29 2.38
C ASP A 120 -3.06 -16.38 3.53
N ASP A 121 -1.87 -16.91 3.25
CA ASP A 121 -0.82 -17.17 4.24
C ASP A 121 0.17 -16.00 4.39
N TYR A 122 0.40 -15.24 3.31
CA TYR A 122 1.40 -14.17 3.33
C TYR A 122 1.21 -13.11 2.23
N MET A 123 1.84 -11.96 2.49
CA MET A 123 2.06 -10.90 1.52
C MET A 123 3.56 -10.64 1.38
N LYS A 124 4.09 -10.81 0.17
CA LYS A 124 5.48 -10.50 -0.17
C LYS A 124 5.55 -9.09 -0.75
N VAL A 125 6.30 -8.23 -0.07
CA VAL A 125 6.40 -6.81 -0.40
C VAL A 125 7.81 -6.50 -0.86
N LYS A 126 7.92 -5.96 -2.07
CA LYS A 126 9.13 -5.33 -2.58
C LYS A 126 9.27 -3.94 -1.98
N ILE A 127 10.47 -3.65 -1.49
CA ILE A 127 10.84 -2.36 -0.92
C ILE A 127 12.05 -1.77 -1.66
N LEU A 128 11.97 -0.47 -1.93
CA LEU A 128 13.10 0.36 -2.30
C LEU A 128 13.10 1.57 -1.37
N ILE A 129 14.20 1.81 -0.66
CA ILE A 129 14.28 2.93 0.28
C ILE A 129 15.66 3.60 0.24
N GLN A 130 15.64 4.93 0.15
CA GLN A 130 16.80 5.82 0.22
C GLN A 130 16.48 6.94 1.20
N LEU A 131 17.24 7.03 2.29
CA LEU A 131 17.05 7.98 3.37
C LEU A 131 18.28 8.86 3.53
N ALA A 132 18.08 10.10 3.95
CA ALA A 132 19.13 11.07 4.19
C ALA A 132 19.32 11.30 5.69
N THR A 133 20.55 11.67 6.10
CA THR A 133 20.76 12.23 7.43
C THR A 133 20.04 13.57 7.57
N PRO A 134 19.35 13.82 8.69
CA PRO A 134 18.82 15.14 8.99
C PRO A 134 19.95 16.17 9.01
N LYS A 135 19.81 17.25 8.23
CA LYS A 135 20.67 18.41 8.40
C LYS A 135 20.29 19.17 9.66
N THR A 136 21.29 19.53 10.46
CA THR A 136 21.16 20.47 11.58
C THR A 136 21.73 21.84 11.23
N LYS A 137 22.63 21.91 10.22
CA LYS A 137 23.25 23.13 9.72
C LYS A 137 23.21 23.17 8.18
N PRO A 138 23.19 24.36 7.55
CA PRO A 138 23.13 24.49 6.08
C PRO A 138 24.29 23.77 5.37
N ASP A 139 25.50 23.89 5.92
CA ASP A 139 26.75 23.41 5.31
C ASP A 139 27.06 21.94 5.65
N GLU A 140 26.17 21.26 6.37
CA GLU A 140 26.37 19.88 6.77
C GLU A 140 26.29 18.93 5.57
N VAL A 141 27.33 18.08 5.44
CA VAL A 141 27.38 17.05 4.41
C VAL A 141 26.23 16.07 4.63
N THR A 142 25.37 15.91 3.63
CA THR A 142 24.30 14.92 3.67
C THR A 142 24.88 13.56 3.36
N THR A 143 24.64 12.59 4.24
CA THR A 143 24.92 11.18 3.97
C THR A 143 23.62 10.45 3.75
N PHE A 144 23.67 9.36 2.99
CA PHE A 144 22.51 8.56 2.67
C PHE A 144 22.70 7.13 3.14
N VAL A 145 21.61 6.51 3.55
CA VAL A 145 21.49 5.06 3.60
C VAL A 145 20.52 4.63 2.51
N ARG A 146 20.89 3.59 1.77
CA ARG A 146 20.04 2.96 0.79
C ARG A 146 19.90 1.49 1.13
N LEU A 147 18.66 1.03 1.19
CA LEU A 147 18.35 -0.37 1.04
C LEU A 147 18.11 -0.59 -0.46
N PRO A 148 18.93 -1.39 -1.15
CA PRO A 148 18.66 -1.76 -2.53
C PRO A 148 17.33 -2.49 -2.59
N THR A 149 16.81 -2.67 -3.80
CA THR A 149 15.57 -3.43 -4.00
C THR A 149 15.64 -4.77 -3.28
N SER A 150 14.81 -4.93 -2.26
CA SER A 150 14.71 -6.13 -1.43
C SER A 150 13.24 -6.54 -1.33
N THR A 151 13.00 -7.77 -0.90
CA THR A 151 11.66 -8.28 -0.63
C THR A 151 11.61 -8.77 0.80
N PHE A 152 10.52 -8.47 1.49
CA PHE A 152 10.22 -9.05 2.79
C PHE A 152 8.83 -9.67 2.77
N THR A 153 8.67 -10.72 3.57
CA THR A 153 7.39 -11.42 3.73
C THR A 153 6.73 -10.93 5.00
N ILE A 154 5.46 -10.56 4.91
CA ILE A 154 4.57 -10.35 6.04
C ILE A 154 3.67 -11.58 6.10
N TYR A 155 3.75 -12.38 7.16
CA TYR A 155 2.91 -13.56 7.33
C TYR A 155 1.52 -13.16 7.83
N GLN A 156 0.55 -14.05 7.66
CA GLN A 156 -0.86 -13.84 8.02
C GLN A 156 -1.05 -13.28 9.44
N GLU A 157 -0.32 -13.78 10.43
CA GLU A 157 -0.38 -13.29 11.81
C GLU A 157 -0.01 -11.81 11.94
N ASP A 158 1.03 -11.39 11.24
CA ASP A 158 1.50 -10.01 11.20
C ASP A 158 0.57 -9.12 10.37
N ILE A 159 -0.03 -9.67 9.31
CA ILE A 159 -1.07 -8.98 8.52
C ILE A 159 -2.30 -8.71 9.40
N HIS A 160 -2.77 -9.70 10.18
CA HIS A 160 -3.88 -9.52 11.11
C HIS A 160 -3.55 -8.49 12.19
N LYS A 161 -2.34 -8.54 12.73
CA LYS A 161 -1.85 -7.52 13.68
C LYS A 161 -1.86 -6.14 13.05
N LEU A 162 -1.34 -5.97 11.82
CA LEU A 162 -1.37 -4.70 11.10
C LEU A 162 -2.79 -4.20 10.86
N LYS A 163 -3.70 -5.05 10.38
CA LYS A 163 -5.10 -4.71 10.16
C LYS A 163 -5.76 -4.20 11.44
N SER A 164 -5.56 -4.91 12.54
CA SER A 164 -6.05 -4.51 13.86
C SER A 164 -5.50 -3.14 14.30
N LEU A 165 -4.18 -2.94 14.19
CA LEU A 165 -3.52 -1.68 14.56
C LEU A 165 -3.97 -0.48 13.71
N LEU A 166 -4.40 -0.74 12.47
CA LEU A 166 -4.80 0.27 11.50
C LEU A 166 -6.32 0.45 11.39
N GLY A 167 -7.10 -0.32 12.16
CA GLY A 167 -8.56 -0.32 12.08
C GLY A 167 -9.10 -0.77 10.72
N VAL A 168 -8.37 -1.67 10.04
CA VAL A 168 -8.84 -2.34 8.82
C VAL A 168 -9.55 -3.62 9.23
N SER A 169 -10.69 -3.93 8.58
CA SER A 169 -11.44 -5.14 8.88
C SER A 169 -10.62 -6.40 8.58
N LEU A 170 -10.74 -7.42 9.44
CA LEU A 170 -10.00 -8.69 9.27
C LEU A 170 -10.57 -9.55 8.15
N ASP A 171 -11.89 -9.50 7.97
CA ASP A 171 -12.70 -10.27 7.03
C ASP A 171 -13.40 -9.38 5.99
N GLY A 172 -12.91 -8.14 5.83
CA GLY A 172 -13.63 -7.09 5.11
C GLY A 172 -14.91 -6.69 5.85
N LYS A 173 -15.73 -5.83 5.25
CA LYS A 173 -17.09 -5.54 5.74
C LYS A 173 -18.12 -6.47 5.11
N GLU A 174 -17.69 -7.65 4.65
CA GLU A 174 -18.50 -8.60 3.87
C GLU A 174 -19.68 -9.15 4.68
N GLN A 175 -19.51 -9.38 5.99
CA GLN A 175 -20.58 -9.88 6.87
C GLN A 175 -21.84 -8.99 6.85
N LYS A 176 -21.66 -7.68 6.61
CA LYS A 176 -22.77 -6.73 6.49
C LYS A 176 -23.70 -7.05 5.31
N PHE A 177 -23.24 -7.86 4.36
CA PHE A 177 -23.94 -8.25 3.13
C PHE A 177 -24.09 -9.77 3.05
N SER A 178 -24.12 -10.45 4.21
CA SER A 178 -24.25 -11.91 4.29
C SER A 178 -25.59 -12.42 3.76
N GLU A 179 -26.61 -11.56 3.75
CA GLU A 179 -27.95 -11.80 3.23
C GLU A 179 -28.04 -11.74 1.70
N LEU A 180 -27.08 -11.08 1.04
CA LEU A 180 -27.03 -10.95 -0.41
C LEU A 180 -26.31 -12.15 -1.03
N ASN A 181 -26.86 -12.65 -2.13
CA ASN A 181 -26.10 -13.57 -2.97
C ASN A 181 -24.98 -12.83 -3.73
N ASP A 182 -24.06 -13.59 -4.33
CA ASP A 182 -22.89 -13.03 -5.01
C ASP A 182 -23.27 -11.99 -6.08
N CYS A 183 -24.27 -12.28 -6.91
CA CYS A 183 -24.69 -11.36 -7.96
C CYS A 183 -25.42 -10.12 -7.45
N GLU A 184 -26.17 -10.23 -6.37
CA GLU A 184 -26.80 -9.07 -5.71
C GLU A 184 -25.75 -8.13 -5.16
N LEU A 185 -24.73 -8.67 -4.49
CA LEU A 185 -23.63 -7.85 -3.97
C LEU A 185 -22.76 -7.28 -5.10
N ALA A 186 -22.41 -8.07 -6.12
CA ALA A 186 -21.67 -7.59 -7.29
C ALA A 186 -22.36 -6.39 -7.95
N ASN A 187 -23.68 -6.48 -8.16
CA ASN A 187 -24.49 -5.38 -8.68
C ASN A 187 -24.54 -4.17 -7.73
N GLN A 188 -24.57 -4.40 -6.42
CA GLN A 188 -24.53 -3.31 -5.45
C GLN A 188 -23.17 -2.58 -5.43
N ILE A 189 -22.06 -3.29 -5.60
CA ILE A 189 -20.73 -2.69 -5.71
C ILE A 189 -20.61 -1.93 -7.03
N TYR A 190 -21.03 -2.56 -8.13
CA TYR A 190 -21.01 -1.95 -9.46
C TYR A 190 -21.82 -0.67 -9.52
N SER A 191 -23.07 -0.69 -9.04
CA SER A 191 -23.95 0.50 -9.06
C SER A 191 -23.42 1.68 -8.25
N GLN A 192 -22.62 1.42 -7.21
CA GLN A 192 -21.94 2.48 -6.45
C GLN A 192 -20.64 2.95 -7.11
N THR A 193 -19.98 2.08 -7.88
CA THR A 193 -18.68 2.37 -8.50
C THR A 193 -18.84 3.02 -9.89
N ALA A 194 -19.83 2.61 -10.68
CA ALA A 194 -20.07 3.12 -12.04
C ALA A 194 -20.22 4.66 -12.12
N PRO A 195 -20.91 5.35 -11.17
CA PRO A 195 -20.94 6.81 -11.17
C PRO A 195 -19.57 7.46 -10.95
N LEU A 196 -18.67 6.81 -10.21
CA LEU A 196 -17.29 7.30 -10.03
C LEU A 196 -16.49 7.16 -11.32
N MET A 197 -16.67 6.05 -12.04
CA MET A 197 -16.05 5.83 -13.34
C MET A 197 -16.52 6.84 -14.37
N ALA A 198 -17.83 7.06 -14.50
CA ALA A 198 -18.39 8.05 -15.43
C ALA A 198 -17.82 9.46 -15.21
N GLU A 199 -17.67 9.87 -13.95
CA GLU A 199 -17.09 11.17 -13.62
C GLU A 199 -15.57 11.20 -13.86
N ALA A 200 -14.85 10.12 -13.60
CA ALA A 200 -13.43 10.00 -13.94
C ALA A 200 -13.21 10.16 -15.46
N MET A 201 -14.05 9.53 -16.28
CA MET A 201 -14.01 9.65 -17.74
C MET A 201 -14.24 11.09 -18.22
N ARG A 202 -15.08 11.87 -17.53
CA ARG A 202 -15.25 13.30 -17.83
C ARG A 202 -13.93 14.07 -17.68
N PHE A 203 -13.14 13.76 -16.66
CA PHE A 203 -11.83 14.39 -16.42
C PHE A 203 -10.72 13.90 -17.34
N MET A 204 -10.94 12.82 -18.10
CA MET A 204 -10.02 12.38 -19.16
C MET A 204 -10.18 13.19 -20.46
N THR A 205 -11.17 14.07 -20.53
CA THR A 205 -11.35 14.95 -21.69
C THR A 205 -10.34 16.11 -21.68
N PRO A 206 -9.90 16.61 -22.85
CA PRO A 206 -8.90 17.68 -22.93
C PRO A 206 -9.32 19.02 -22.31
N THR A 207 -10.62 19.19 -22.02
CA THR A 207 -11.21 20.44 -21.55
C THR A 207 -11.33 20.52 -20.02
N ALA A 208 -10.96 19.47 -19.30
CA ALA A 208 -11.14 19.43 -17.85
C ALA A 208 -10.02 20.19 -17.09
N SER A 209 -10.40 21.01 -16.12
CA SER A 209 -9.44 21.78 -15.32
C SER A 209 -8.74 20.91 -14.27
N GLN A 210 -7.43 21.12 -14.10
CA GLN A 210 -6.64 20.46 -13.06
C GLN A 210 -7.17 20.74 -11.65
N THR A 211 -7.59 21.98 -11.39
CA THR A 211 -8.15 22.38 -10.09
C THR A 211 -9.45 21.64 -9.81
N GLU A 212 -10.31 21.52 -10.82
CA GLU A 212 -11.58 20.79 -10.72
C GLU A 212 -11.33 19.30 -10.45
N TYR A 213 -10.36 18.70 -11.15
CA TYR A 213 -9.98 17.30 -10.96
C TYR A 213 -9.51 17.03 -9.52
N TYR A 214 -8.58 17.81 -8.99
CA TYR A 214 -8.10 17.60 -7.62
C TYR A 214 -9.19 17.85 -6.58
N ALA A 215 -10.03 18.87 -6.78
CA ALA A 215 -11.15 19.14 -5.90
C ALA A 215 -12.18 17.99 -5.90
N TRP A 216 -12.55 17.46 -7.06
CA TRP A 216 -13.43 16.31 -7.19
C TRP A 216 -12.81 15.05 -6.57
N ARG A 217 -11.53 14.78 -6.87
CA ARG A 217 -10.82 13.61 -6.37
C ARG A 217 -10.85 13.60 -4.84
N GLU A 218 -10.53 14.72 -4.21
CA GLU A 218 -10.46 14.82 -2.75
C GLU A 218 -11.85 14.82 -2.09
N LYS A 219 -12.82 15.57 -2.64
CA LYS A 219 -14.12 15.77 -1.99
C LYS A 219 -15.14 14.67 -2.29
N SER A 220 -15.06 14.04 -3.45
CA SER A 220 -16.09 13.13 -3.96
C SER A 220 -15.57 11.72 -4.20
N PHE A 221 -14.46 11.58 -4.94
CA PHE A 221 -13.96 10.25 -5.31
C PHE A 221 -13.37 9.50 -4.12
N MET A 222 -12.35 10.06 -3.45
CA MET A 222 -11.59 9.37 -2.41
C MET A 222 -12.46 8.82 -1.27
N PRO A 223 -13.42 9.59 -0.70
CA PRO A 223 -14.25 9.07 0.38
C PRO A 223 -15.12 7.88 -0.02
N ARG A 224 -15.72 7.92 -1.22
CA ARG A 224 -16.57 6.83 -1.74
C ARG A 224 -15.75 5.61 -2.12
N TYR A 225 -14.64 5.85 -2.80
CA TYR A 225 -13.68 4.81 -3.18
C TYR A 225 -13.14 4.06 -1.95
N GLN A 226 -12.75 4.78 -0.90
CA GLN A 226 -12.29 4.17 0.36
C GLN A 226 -13.38 3.31 1.01
N ALA A 227 -14.61 3.80 1.10
CA ALA A 227 -15.72 3.05 1.69
C ALA A 227 -16.02 1.74 0.93
N LEU A 228 -15.92 1.75 -0.41
CA LEU A 228 -16.14 0.58 -1.25
C LEU A 228 -15.01 -0.47 -1.14
N ARG A 229 -13.78 -0.02 -0.89
CA ARG A 229 -12.62 -0.91 -0.77
C ARG A 229 -12.54 -1.70 0.52
N GLU A 230 -13.18 -1.20 1.57
CA GLU A 230 -13.28 -1.92 2.84
C GLU A 230 -14.31 -3.05 2.78
N LEU A 231 -15.03 -3.22 1.68
CA LEU A 231 -16.05 -4.27 1.55
C LEU A 231 -15.44 -5.67 1.53
N TYR A 232 -14.29 -5.83 0.87
CA TYR A 232 -13.56 -7.10 0.79
C TYR A 232 -12.18 -6.98 1.42
N ASP A 233 -11.74 -8.07 2.02
CA ASP A 233 -10.34 -8.25 2.40
C ASP A 233 -9.58 -8.92 1.25
N PRO A 234 -8.52 -8.29 0.69
CA PRO A 234 -7.71 -8.88 -0.38
C PRO A 234 -7.00 -10.19 -0.03
N ILE A 235 -6.96 -10.57 1.25
CA ILE A 235 -6.24 -11.76 1.76
C ILE A 235 -7.20 -12.86 2.21
N HIS A 236 -8.36 -12.53 2.80
CA HIS A 236 -9.36 -13.52 3.20
C HIS A 236 -10.69 -13.28 2.50
N TYR A 237 -11.03 -14.20 1.60
CA TYR A 237 -12.36 -14.26 0.99
C TYR A 237 -13.10 -15.45 1.59
N HIS A 238 -13.94 -15.18 2.58
CA HIS A 238 -14.60 -16.23 3.36
C HIS A 238 -15.82 -16.85 2.66
N GLN A 239 -16.24 -16.31 1.52
CA GLN A 239 -17.39 -16.80 0.76
C GLN A 239 -17.04 -16.94 -0.72
N ASN A 240 -17.63 -17.95 -1.38
CA ASN A 240 -17.51 -18.18 -2.82
C ASN A 240 -18.27 -17.10 -3.62
N ARG A 241 -17.77 -15.86 -3.56
CA ARG A 241 -18.34 -14.66 -4.18
C ARG A 241 -17.48 -14.19 -5.36
N GLN A 242 -17.41 -15.04 -6.39
CA GLN A 242 -16.54 -14.82 -7.54
C GLN A 242 -16.91 -13.56 -8.33
N ALA A 243 -18.19 -13.32 -8.59
CA ALA A 243 -18.64 -12.15 -9.35
C ALA A 243 -18.34 -10.85 -8.60
N SER A 244 -18.65 -10.81 -7.30
CA SER A 244 -18.35 -9.65 -6.46
C SER A 244 -16.86 -9.39 -6.34
N LYS A 245 -16.05 -10.46 -6.24
CA LYS A 245 -14.59 -10.36 -6.22
C LYS A 245 -14.06 -9.73 -7.50
N ILE A 246 -14.54 -10.16 -8.68
CA ILE A 246 -14.17 -9.55 -9.97
C ILE A 246 -14.53 -8.05 -9.99
N VAL A 247 -15.75 -7.68 -9.57
CA VAL A 247 -16.14 -6.27 -9.52
C VAL A 247 -15.26 -5.48 -8.52
N HIS A 248 -14.87 -6.07 -7.40
CA HIS A 248 -13.97 -5.41 -6.47
C HIS A 248 -12.54 -5.28 -7.05
N ASP A 249 -11.91 -6.39 -7.39
CA ASP A 249 -10.49 -6.46 -7.72
C ASP A 249 -10.19 -5.91 -9.12
N ASP A 250 -11.07 -6.15 -10.10
CA ASP A 250 -10.79 -5.80 -11.50
C ASP A 250 -11.53 -4.54 -11.97
N TYR A 251 -12.62 -4.15 -11.30
CA TYR A 251 -13.30 -2.89 -11.60
C TYR A 251 -12.90 -1.77 -10.63
N LEU A 252 -13.19 -1.95 -9.33
CA LEU A 252 -13.00 -0.89 -8.34
C LEU A 252 -11.51 -0.55 -8.16
N ILE A 253 -10.64 -1.55 -7.96
CA ILE A 253 -9.20 -1.30 -7.82
C ILE A 253 -8.61 -0.73 -9.11
N ALA A 254 -8.97 -1.25 -10.29
CA ALA A 254 -8.51 -0.68 -11.56
C ALA A 254 -8.92 0.80 -11.73
N LEU A 255 -10.15 1.16 -11.36
CA LEU A 255 -10.61 2.56 -11.34
C LEU A 255 -9.77 3.43 -10.40
N GLY A 256 -9.42 2.92 -9.22
CA GLY A 256 -8.52 3.61 -8.29
C GLY A 256 -7.14 3.90 -8.89
N GLY A 257 -6.59 2.93 -9.61
CA GLY A 257 -5.34 3.04 -10.35
C GLY A 257 -5.43 4.06 -11.48
N MET A 258 -6.52 4.02 -12.24
CA MET A 258 -6.83 4.98 -13.30
C MET A 258 -6.86 6.41 -12.75
N VAL A 259 -7.63 6.67 -11.69
CA VAL A 259 -7.76 8.00 -11.09
C VAL A 259 -6.43 8.48 -10.51
N HIS A 260 -5.64 7.62 -9.86
CA HIS A 260 -4.29 8.01 -9.42
C HIS A 260 -3.36 8.33 -10.60
N GLY A 261 -3.44 7.56 -11.69
CA GLY A 261 -2.69 7.77 -12.91
C GLY A 261 -3.00 9.12 -13.56
N MET A 262 -4.27 9.52 -13.60
CA MET A 262 -4.73 10.78 -14.17
C MET A 262 -4.06 12.01 -13.54
N ALA A 263 -3.70 11.97 -12.25
CA ALA A 263 -2.98 13.08 -11.61
C ALA A 263 -1.65 13.41 -12.31
N ASN A 264 -1.03 12.43 -12.98
CA ASN A 264 0.17 12.61 -13.78
C ASN A 264 -0.15 13.04 -15.22
N LEU A 265 -1.31 12.65 -15.77
CA LEU A 265 -1.72 12.90 -17.16
C LEU A 265 -2.36 14.27 -17.38
N VAL A 266 -2.97 14.84 -16.35
CA VAL A 266 -3.31 16.26 -16.32
C VAL A 266 -2.05 17.15 -16.50
N ARG A 267 -0.84 16.57 -16.36
CA ARG A 267 0.40 17.21 -16.79
C ARG A 267 0.88 16.79 -18.18
N TYR A 268 0.66 15.56 -18.68
CA TYR A 268 1.08 15.10 -20.02
C TYR A 268 0.32 13.84 -20.54
N ASP A 269 -0.10 13.91 -21.81
CA ASP A 269 -0.43 12.82 -22.76
C ASP A 269 -1.45 11.73 -22.36
N ILE A 270 -2.59 11.73 -23.05
CA ILE A 270 -3.76 10.85 -22.86
C ILE A 270 -3.51 9.40 -23.34
N THR A 271 -2.34 9.11 -23.93
CA THR A 271 -1.96 7.79 -24.48
C THR A 271 -1.15 6.92 -23.52
N SER A 272 -1.06 7.28 -22.24
CA SER A 272 -0.34 6.48 -21.23
C SER A 272 -0.85 5.03 -21.19
N VAL A 273 0.05 4.08 -21.49
CA VAL A 273 -0.21 2.64 -21.51
C VAL A 273 -0.95 2.17 -20.25
N LYS A 274 -0.60 2.70 -19.08
CA LYS A 274 -1.24 2.34 -17.80
C LYS A 274 -2.73 2.69 -17.74
N LEU A 275 -3.15 3.75 -18.41
CA LEU A 275 -4.55 4.17 -18.46
C LEU A 275 -5.36 3.24 -19.37
N VAL A 276 -4.78 2.85 -20.51
CA VAL A 276 -5.36 1.88 -21.43
C VAL A 276 -5.51 0.52 -20.75
N ASP A 277 -4.49 0.06 -20.03
CA ASP A 277 -4.54 -1.20 -19.27
C ASP A 277 -5.66 -1.18 -18.21
N SER A 278 -5.77 -0.07 -17.47
CA SER A 278 -6.83 0.09 -16.45
C SER A 278 -8.23 0.06 -17.08
N ILE A 279 -8.44 0.73 -18.23
CA ILE A 279 -9.72 0.73 -18.95
C ILE A 279 -10.04 -0.68 -19.47
N ASN A 280 -9.07 -1.38 -20.03
CA ASN A 280 -9.26 -2.75 -20.52
C ASN A 280 -9.63 -3.70 -19.38
N GLN A 281 -8.98 -3.57 -18.23
CA GLN A 281 -9.30 -4.37 -17.04
C GLN A 281 -10.73 -4.10 -16.55
N ILE A 282 -11.13 -2.81 -16.47
CA ILE A 282 -12.50 -2.41 -16.11
C ILE A 282 -13.53 -3.03 -17.07
N ASN A 283 -13.31 -2.92 -18.38
CA ASN A 283 -14.23 -3.46 -19.38
C ASN A 283 -14.33 -5.00 -19.31
N SER A 284 -13.21 -5.69 -19.05
CA SER A 284 -13.22 -7.16 -18.84
C SER A 284 -14.03 -7.51 -17.61
N ALA A 285 -13.85 -6.79 -16.51
CA ALA A 285 -14.57 -7.02 -15.25
C ALA A 285 -16.10 -6.87 -15.40
N GLU A 286 -16.56 -5.87 -16.17
CA GLU A 286 -17.99 -5.72 -16.49
C GLU A 286 -18.53 -6.94 -17.24
N PHE A 287 -17.80 -7.43 -18.24
CA PHE A 287 -18.19 -8.59 -19.02
C PHE A 287 -18.19 -9.88 -18.18
N ASP A 288 -17.10 -10.14 -17.46
CA ASP A 288 -16.90 -11.38 -16.70
C ASP A 288 -17.90 -11.53 -15.55
N SER A 289 -18.17 -10.43 -14.83
CA SER A 289 -19.18 -10.42 -13.75
C SER A 289 -20.60 -10.65 -14.28
N ALA A 290 -20.98 -10.01 -15.39
CA ALA A 290 -22.27 -10.21 -16.04
C ALA A 290 -22.44 -11.67 -16.51
N TYR A 291 -21.41 -12.24 -17.13
CA TYR A 291 -21.42 -13.64 -17.59
C TYR A 291 -21.60 -14.63 -16.43
N LEU A 292 -20.91 -14.43 -15.30
CA LEU A 292 -21.08 -15.28 -14.12
C LEU A 292 -22.52 -15.22 -13.59
N CYS A 293 -23.10 -14.03 -13.53
CA CYS A 293 -24.45 -13.84 -13.00
C CYS A 293 -25.55 -14.38 -13.92
N ASP A 294 -25.39 -14.26 -15.23
CA ASP A 294 -26.31 -14.88 -16.19
C ASP A 294 -26.23 -16.42 -16.13
N ARG A 295 -25.03 -16.99 -15.95
CA ARG A 295 -24.86 -18.44 -15.78
C ARG A 295 -25.56 -18.97 -14.52
N GLU A 296 -25.47 -18.25 -13.40
CA GLU A 296 -26.19 -18.63 -12.17
C GLU A 296 -27.71 -18.58 -12.36
N ARG A 297 -28.21 -17.54 -13.04
CA ARG A 297 -29.63 -17.41 -13.36
C ARG A 297 -30.13 -18.59 -14.21
N LEU A 298 -29.37 -18.98 -15.24
CA LEU A 298 -29.72 -20.12 -16.09
C LEU A 298 -29.73 -21.44 -15.32
N LYS A 299 -28.80 -21.68 -14.40
CA LYS A 299 -28.78 -22.86 -13.52
C LYS A 299 -30.02 -22.93 -12.63
N LYS A 300 -30.45 -21.81 -12.04
CA LYS A 300 -31.68 -21.76 -11.23
C LYS A 300 -32.92 -22.12 -12.05
N ILE A 301 -33.02 -21.63 -13.29
CA ILE A 301 -34.14 -21.94 -14.19
C ILE A 301 -34.16 -23.44 -14.56
N THR A 302 -32.99 -24.04 -14.80
CA THR A 302 -32.92 -25.48 -15.14
C THR A 302 -33.23 -26.37 -13.93
N ALA A 303 -32.80 -25.99 -12.72
CA ALA A 303 -33.14 -26.71 -11.49
C ALA A 303 -34.65 -26.70 -11.19
N ILE A 304 -35.32 -25.55 -11.33
CA ILE A 304 -36.78 -25.44 -11.12
C ILE A 304 -37.57 -26.32 -12.09
N ASN A 305 -37.08 -26.50 -13.32
CA ASN A 305 -37.72 -27.35 -14.32
C ASN A 305 -37.48 -28.86 -14.10
N LEU A 306 -36.51 -29.25 -13.27
CA LEU A 306 -36.20 -30.65 -12.97
C LEU A 306 -36.90 -31.14 -11.69
N ASP A 307 -37.16 -30.26 -10.72
CA ASP A 307 -37.92 -30.58 -9.50
C ASP A 307 -39.45 -30.52 -9.70
N GLY A 308 -39.89 -30.07 -10.89
CA GLY A 308 -41.29 -30.00 -11.31
C GLY A 308 -41.77 -31.12 -12.24
N ILE A 309 -40.95 -32.16 -12.44
CA ILE A 309 -41.26 -33.40 -13.19
C ILE A 309 -41.18 -34.57 -12.22
#